data_AF-A0A6B3EX57-F1
#
_entry.id   AF-A0A6B3EX57-F1
#
_cell.length_a   1.000
_cell.length_b   1.000
_cell.length_c   1.000
_cell.angle_alpha   90.00
_cell.angle_beta   90.00
_cell.angle_gamma   90.00
#
_symmetry.space_group_name_H-M   'P 1'
#
loop_
_entity.id
_entity.type
_entity.pdbx_description
1 polymer ?
#
loop_
_entity_poly.entity_id
_entity_poly.type
_entity_poly.pdbx_seq_one_letter_code
_entity_poly.pdbx_strand_id
1 'polypeptide(L)'
;IDFRDGYDKWDAYGQAKTANVLFAVHLDALAAEDGVRAFALHPGGILTPLQRHLERQEMVARGWIDEQGELTDPDAFKTPEQGAATTVFAATSP
;
A
#
# COMPACT_ATOMS: atom_id res chain seq x y z
N ILE A 1 -17.82 -3.35 -3.16
CA ILE A 1 -18.30 -3.94 -1.90
C ILE A 1 -18.99 -2.82 -1.14
N ASP A 2 -20.15 -3.08 -0.57
CA ASP A 2 -20.93 -2.08 0.15
C ASP A 2 -21.17 -2.64 1.55
N PHE A 3 -20.47 -2.10 2.55
CA PHE A 3 -20.28 -2.67 3.89
C PHE A 3 -21.53 -2.60 4.80
N ARG A 4 -22.72 -2.55 4.21
CA ARG A 4 -24.00 -2.47 4.93
C ARG A 4 -24.33 -3.74 5.71
N ASP A 5 -23.90 -4.90 5.20
CA ASP A 5 -24.22 -6.21 5.78
C ASP A 5 -23.02 -6.84 6.54
N GLY A 6 -21.95 -6.08 6.72
CA GLY A 6 -20.73 -6.55 7.38
C GLY A 6 -19.50 -5.76 6.95
N TYR A 7 -18.52 -5.69 7.85
CA TYR A 7 -17.25 -5.02 7.60
C TYR A 7 -16.11 -6.03 7.68
N ASP A 8 -15.43 -6.22 6.55
CA ASP A 8 -14.11 -6.87 6.51
C ASP A 8 -13.05 -5.79 6.25
N LYS A 9 -12.05 -5.72 7.13
CA LYS A 9 -11.02 -4.67 7.09
C LYS A 9 -10.09 -4.80 5.88
N TRP A 10 -9.86 -6.01 5.38
CA TRP A 10 -8.99 -6.24 4.23
C TRP A 10 -9.71 -5.93 2.93
N ASP A 11 -10.98 -6.29 2.82
CA ASP A 11 -11.83 -5.89 1.71
C ASP A 11 -12.00 -4.37 1.66
N ALA A 12 -12.24 -3.72 2.81
CA ALA A 12 -12.32 -2.26 2.90
C ALA A 12 -11.00 -1.58 2.51
N TYR A 13 -9.87 -2.07 3.04
CA TYR A 13 -8.56 -1.56 2.68
C TYR A 13 -8.27 -1.75 1.18
N GLY A 14 -8.53 -2.94 0.65
CA GLY A 14 -8.36 -3.28 -0.76
C GLY A 14 -9.19 -2.38 -1.67
N GLN A 15 -10.49 -2.23 -1.37
CA GLN A 15 -11.38 -1.35 -2.13
C GLN A 15 -10.89 0.10 -2.13
N ALA A 16 -10.44 0.63 -0.98
CA ALA A 16 -9.91 2.00 -0.91
C ALA A 16 -8.62 2.15 -1.74
N LYS A 17 -7.72 1.17 -1.74
CA LYS A 17 -6.51 1.21 -2.58
C LYS A 17 -6.83 1.05 -4.06
N THR A 18 -7.79 0.21 -4.43
CA THR A 18 -8.29 0.14 -5.82
C THR A 18 -8.88 1.47 -6.26
N ALA A 19 -9.65 2.15 -5.40
CA ALA A 19 -10.19 3.47 -5.70
C ALA A 19 -9.08 4.50 -5.98
N ASN A 20 -8.00 4.51 -5.20
CA ASN A 20 -6.85 5.38 -5.46
C ASN A 20 -6.17 5.09 -6.82
N VAL A 21 -6.07 3.82 -7.21
CA VAL A 21 -5.51 3.45 -8.53
C VAL A 21 -6.41 3.96 -9.65
N LEU A 22 -7.72 3.71 -9.56
CA LEU A 22 -8.69 4.19 -10.56
C LEU A 22 -8.75 5.72 -10.62
N PHE A 23 -8.60 6.39 -9.48
CA PHE A 23 -8.48 7.85 -9.42
C PHE A 23 -7.28 8.35 -10.23
N ALA A 24 -6.09 7.75 -10.05
CA ALA A 24 -4.90 8.15 -10.80
C ALA A 24 -5.09 7.94 -12.32
N VAL A 25 -5.68 6.81 -12.73
CA VAL A 25 -5.99 6.53 -14.14
C VAL A 25 -6.91 7.60 -14.74
N HIS A 26 -7.97 7.97 -14.02
CA HIS A 26 -8.92 8.95 -14.53
C HIS A 26 -8.35 10.37 -14.52
N LEU A 27 -7.60 10.74 -13.47
CA LEU A 27 -6.92 12.03 -13.40
C LEU A 27 -5.90 12.19 -14.53
N ASP A 28 -5.13 11.14 -14.83
CA ASP A 28 -4.18 11.14 -15.96
C ASP A 28 -4.89 11.44 -17.28
N ALA A 29 -6.03 10.79 -17.52
CA ALA A 29 -6.82 11.01 -18.72
C ALA A 29 -7.40 12.44 -18.82
N LEU A 30 -7.82 13.03 -17.71
CA LEU A 30 -8.39 14.38 -17.68
C LEU A 30 -7.33 15.47 -17.83
N ALA A 31 -6.16 15.29 -17.21
CA ALA A 31 -5.15 16.34 -17.08
C ALA A 31 -4.03 16.24 -18.14
N ALA A 32 -4.04 15.20 -18.98
CA ALA A 32 -3.05 14.98 -20.03
C ALA A 32 -2.94 16.16 -21.01
N GLU A 33 -4.06 16.79 -21.37
CA GLU A 33 -4.08 17.95 -22.29
C GLU A 33 -3.40 19.19 -21.68
N ASP A 34 -3.40 19.30 -20.34
CA ASP A 34 -2.70 20.36 -19.60
C ASP A 34 -1.22 20.00 -19.32
N GLY A 35 -0.73 18.89 -19.88
CA GLY A 35 0.64 18.41 -19.67
C GLY A 35 0.89 17.80 -18.29
N VAL A 36 -0.17 17.52 -17.52
CA VAL A 36 -0.07 16.89 -16.19
C VAL A 36 -0.28 15.38 -16.32
N ARG A 37 0.55 14.60 -15.62
CA ARG A 37 0.46 13.14 -15.57
C ARG A 37 0.19 12.67 -14.15
N ALA A 38 -0.59 11.60 -14.00
CA ALA A 38 -0.90 10.98 -12.72
C ALA A 38 -0.52 9.49 -12.69
N PHE A 39 0.06 9.06 -11.57
CA PHE A 39 0.58 7.70 -11.40
C PHE A 39 0.06 7.09 -10.09
N ALA A 40 -0.22 5.79 -10.11
CA ALA A 40 -0.43 4.99 -8.90
C ALA A 40 0.76 4.04 -8.71
N LEU A 41 1.32 4.03 -7.50
CA LEU A 41 2.56 3.33 -7.19
C LEU A 41 2.38 2.42 -5.97
N HIS A 42 3.05 1.27 -5.98
CA HIS A 42 3.15 0.37 -4.85
C HIS A 42 4.59 0.34 -4.33
N PRO A 43 4.87 0.80 -3.09
CA PRO A 43 6.24 0.92 -2.59
C PRO A 43 6.89 -0.43 -2.21
N GLY A 44 6.07 -1.48 -2.09
CA GLY A 44 6.44 -2.78 -1.52
C GLY A 44 5.85 -2.95 -0.12
N GLY A 45 6.14 -4.07 0.53
CA GLY A 45 5.82 -4.26 1.94
C GLY A 45 6.78 -3.45 2.82
N ILE A 46 6.26 -2.62 3.71
CA ILE A 46 7.04 -1.88 4.71
C ILE A 46 6.30 -2.01 6.05
N LEU A 47 7.01 -2.43 7.10
CA LEU A 47 6.47 -2.36 8.46
C LEU A 47 6.58 -0.92 8.96
N THR A 48 5.41 -0.30 9.13
CA THR A 48 5.28 1.07 9.63
C THR A 48 4.22 1.08 10.72
N PRO A 49 3.87 2.23 11.31
CA PRO A 49 2.70 2.30 12.17
C PRO A 49 1.37 1.95 11.46
N LEU A 50 1.33 1.72 10.14
CA LEU A 50 0.11 1.29 9.43
C LEU A 50 -0.49 0.00 10.04
N GLN A 51 0.35 -0.93 10.45
CA GLN A 51 -0.05 -2.23 11.00
C GLN A 51 -0.43 -2.19 12.49
N ARG A 52 -0.33 -1.03 13.17
CA ARG A 52 -0.47 -0.89 14.64
C ARG A 52 -1.79 -1.39 15.26
N HIS A 53 -2.83 -1.56 14.43
CA HIS A 53 -4.15 -2.04 14.85
C HIS A 53 -4.43 -3.48 14.38
N LEU A 54 -3.44 -4.16 13.81
CA LEU A 54 -3.52 -5.58 13.52
C LEU A 54 -3.14 -6.38 14.76
N GLU A 55 -3.89 -7.44 15.03
CA GLU A 55 -3.55 -8.37 16.09
C GLU A 55 -2.22 -9.06 15.76
N ARG A 56 -1.39 -9.31 16.78
CA ARG A 56 -0.11 -10.00 16.56
C ARG A 56 -0.31 -11.35 15.86
N GLN A 57 -1.31 -12.12 16.30
CA GLN A 57 -1.60 -13.42 15.73
C GLN A 57 -1.96 -13.36 14.25
N GLU A 58 -2.55 -12.27 13.80
CA GLU A 58 -2.85 -12.07 12.38
C GLU A 58 -1.58 -11.79 11.57
N MET A 59 -0.65 -11.00 12.11
CA MET A 59 0.65 -10.76 11.49
C MET A 59 1.48 -12.05 11.42
N VAL A 60 1.41 -12.90 12.45
CA VAL A 60 2.00 -14.25 12.46
C VAL A 60 1.34 -15.15 11.41
N ALA A 61 0.01 -15.20 11.36
CA ALA A 61 -0.73 -16.01 10.38
C ALA A 61 -0.45 -15.57 8.92
N ARG A 62 -0.14 -14.29 8.72
CA ARG A 62 0.30 -13.74 7.42
C ARG A 62 1.79 -13.96 7.14
N GLY A 63 2.52 -14.54 8.07
CA GLY A 63 3.95 -14.83 7.95
C GLY A 63 4.82 -13.58 7.93
N TRP A 64 4.38 -12.47 8.53
CA TRP A 64 5.15 -11.22 8.58
C TRP A 64 6.14 -11.21 9.74
N ILE A 65 5.73 -11.79 10.86
CA ILE A 65 6.53 -11.93 12.08
C ILE A 65 6.34 -13.33 12.67
N ASP A 66 7.28 -13.79 13.48
CA ASP A 66 7.18 -15.01 14.26
C ASP A 66 6.42 -14.79 15.59
N GLU A 67 6.30 -15.84 16.41
CA GLU A 67 5.61 -15.77 17.69
C GLU A 67 6.30 -14.83 18.70
N GLN A 68 7.61 -14.64 18.54
CA GLN A 68 8.44 -13.75 19.36
C GLN A 68 8.28 -12.29 18.92
N GLY A 69 7.76 -12.05 17.71
CA GLY A 69 7.52 -10.74 17.12
C GLY A 69 8.65 -10.28 16.20
N GLU A 70 9.61 -11.14 15.91
CA GLU A 70 10.70 -10.88 14.98
C GLU A 70 10.25 -11.17 13.53
N LEU A 71 10.90 -10.53 12.56
CA LEU A 71 10.60 -10.80 11.14
C LEU A 71 10.90 -12.27 10.81
N THR A 72 9.94 -12.92 10.13
CA THR A 72 10.10 -14.31 9.64
C THR A 72 11.17 -14.43 8.56
N ASP A 73 11.33 -13.39 7.75
CA ASP A 73 12.37 -13.23 6.74
C ASP A 73 12.92 -11.80 6.84
N PRO A 74 14.23 -11.62 7.09
CA PRO A 74 14.87 -10.30 7.17
C PRO A 74 14.64 -9.42 5.94
N ASP A 75 14.41 -10.04 4.78
CA ASP A 75 14.17 -9.36 3.50
C ASP A 75 12.68 -9.24 3.14
N ALA A 76 11.76 -9.72 3.99
CA ALA A 76 10.31 -9.66 3.73
C ALA A 76 9.77 -8.23 3.62
N PHE A 77 10.42 -7.28 4.29
CA PHE A 77 10.01 -5.88 4.33
C PHE A 77 11.15 -4.97 3.92
N LYS A 78 10.80 -3.97 3.11
CA LYS A 78 11.71 -2.88 2.76
C LYS A 78 11.85 -1.90 3.92
N THR A 79 12.97 -1.17 3.96
CA THR A 79 13.07 0.04 4.80
C THR A 79 12.17 1.15 4.26
N PRO A 80 11.81 2.17 5.08
CA PRO A 80 11.07 3.33 4.61
C PRO A 80 11.72 4.03 3.42
N GLU A 81 13.05 4.15 3.39
CA GLU A 81 13.82 4.79 2.31
C GLU A 81 13.72 3.99 1.01
N GLN A 82 13.86 2.67 1.07
CA GLN A 82 13.68 1.77 -0.07
C GLN A 82 12.25 1.82 -0.62
N GLY A 83 11.26 1.97 0.27
CA GLY A 83 9.87 2.16 -0.10
C GLY A 83 9.59 3.51 -0.78
N ALA A 84 10.21 4.58 -0.28
CA ALA A 84 10.07 5.93 -0.83
C ALA A 84 10.70 6.08 -2.23
N ALA A 85 11.73 5.28 -2.53
CA ALA A 85 12.48 5.34 -3.78
C ALA A 85 11.58 5.31 -5.04
N THR A 86 10.54 4.45 -5.06
CA THR A 86 9.61 4.37 -6.21
C THR A 86 8.83 5.67 -6.42
N THR A 87 8.36 6.30 -5.34
CA THR A 87 7.63 7.57 -5.41
C THR A 87 8.54 8.71 -5.84
N VAL A 88 9.75 8.80 -5.28
CA VAL A 88 10.74 9.81 -5.67
C VAL A 88 11.08 9.67 -7.15
N PHE A 89 11.36 8.45 -7.61
CA PHE A 89 11.65 8.18 -9.02
C PHE A 89 10.51 8.64 -9.94
N ALA A 90 9.27 8.25 -9.64
CA ALA A 90 8.13 8.66 -10.47
C ALA A 90 7.89 10.17 -10.47
N ALA A 91 8.25 10.88 -9.38
CA ALA A 91 8.07 12.32 -9.27
C ALA A 91 9.20 13.12 -9.96
N THR A 92 10.39 12.55 -10.14
CA THR A 92 11.58 13.31 -10.58
C THR A 92 12.27 12.75 -11.82
N SER A 93 11.90 11.57 -12.31
CA SER A 93 12.47 11.02 -13.54
C SER A 93 12.04 11.87 -14.75
N PRO A 94 12.95 12.15 -15.69
CA PRO A 94 12.61 12.82 -16.95
C PRO A 94 11.74 11.97 -17.87
#